data_AF-A0A5P8WG23-F1
#
_entry.id   AF-A0A5P8WG23-F1
#
_cell.length_a   1.000
_cell.length_b   1.000
_cell.length_c   1.000
_cell.angle_alpha   90.00
_cell.angle_beta   90.00
_cell.angle_gamma   90.00
#
_symmetry.space_group_name_H-M   'P 1'
#
loop_
_entity.id
_entity.type
_entity.pdbx_description
1 polymer ?
#
loop_
_entity_poly.entity_id
_entity_poly.type
_entity_poly.pdbx_seq_one_letter_code
_entity_poly.pdbx_strand_id
1 'polypeptide(L)'
;MGMALKNLASAMNNSQALEAAAIILGTEPTPCAMVEDPPSAIAYRAEQLEMLPQAISDIRAVLAKPGCTWQDYWAVAQEYEVIKADYWAELTTQETELIAALEIASHPPVIQVGSIVAYADPYYTLYNARGEVVEDLGEDEVLVAWDHWKNEGKKTSRYFRNELRFWQGENK
;
A
#
# COMPACT_ATOMS: atom_id res chain seq x y z
N MET A 1 -10.83 -13.87 29.05
CA MET A 1 -10.90 -15.25 28.52
C MET A 1 -12.12 -16.07 28.96
N GLY A 2 -12.57 -16.10 30.22
CA GLY A 2 -13.67 -17.01 30.64
C GLY A 2 -15.11 -16.62 30.27
N MET A 3 -15.44 -15.35 30.05
CA MET A 3 -16.83 -14.90 29.79
C MET A 3 -17.22 -14.92 28.31
N ALA A 4 -16.29 -14.60 27.40
CA ALA A 4 -16.54 -14.65 25.95
C ALA A 4 -16.83 -16.10 25.50
N LEU A 5 -16.03 -17.06 25.99
CA LEU A 5 -16.23 -18.49 25.72
C LEU A 5 -17.55 -19.03 26.30
N LYS A 6 -17.97 -18.57 27.49
CA LYS A 6 -19.24 -19.01 28.11
C LYS A 6 -20.47 -18.47 27.37
N ASN A 7 -20.39 -17.24 26.87
CA ASN A 7 -21.45 -16.64 26.06
C ASN A 7 -21.49 -17.25 24.64
N LEU A 8 -20.34 -17.58 24.05
CA LEU A 8 -20.24 -18.35 22.81
C LEU A 8 -20.83 -19.75 22.96
N ALA A 9 -20.51 -20.48 24.03
CA ALA A 9 -21.09 -21.80 24.30
C ALA A 9 -22.63 -21.75 24.46
N SER A 10 -23.16 -20.70 25.10
CA SER A 10 -24.60 -20.50 25.20
C SER A 10 -25.25 -20.11 23.86
N ALA A 11 -24.54 -19.39 23.00
CA ALA A 11 -24.99 -19.05 21.65
C ALA A 11 -24.91 -20.26 20.69
N MET A 12 -23.91 -21.13 20.85
CA MET A 12 -23.76 -22.37 20.07
C MET A 12 -24.92 -23.36 20.22
N ASN A 13 -25.67 -23.27 21.33
CA ASN A 13 -26.87 -24.08 21.57
C ASN A 13 -28.16 -23.46 20.96
N ASN A 14 -28.08 -22.28 20.34
CA ASN A 14 -29.22 -21.59 19.72
C ASN A 14 -28.88 -21.21 18.28
N SER A 15 -29.44 -21.93 17.31
CA SER A 15 -29.19 -21.73 15.88
C SER A 15 -29.44 -20.30 15.41
N GLN A 16 -30.45 -19.59 15.95
CA GLN A 16 -30.68 -18.17 15.62
C GLN A 16 -29.59 -17.24 16.16
N ALA A 17 -29.00 -17.56 17.31
CA ALA A 17 -27.91 -16.79 17.87
C ALA A 17 -26.60 -17.00 17.07
N LEU A 18 -26.37 -18.23 16.60
CA LEU A 18 -25.28 -18.54 15.67
C LEU A 18 -25.44 -17.83 14.32
N GLU A 19 -26.63 -17.85 13.74
CA GLU A 19 -26.93 -17.13 12.49
C GLU A 19 -26.73 -15.62 12.65
N ALA A 20 -27.22 -15.02 13.73
CA ALA A 20 -27.03 -13.60 14.00
C ALA A 20 -25.53 -13.24 14.20
N ALA A 21 -24.79 -14.07 14.94
CA ALA A 21 -23.35 -13.87 15.14
C ALA A 21 -22.56 -14.03 13.83
N ALA A 22 -22.91 -15.03 13.02
CA ALA A 22 -22.34 -15.26 11.70
C ALA A 22 -22.53 -14.03 10.79
N ILE A 23 -23.74 -13.46 10.75
CA ILE A 23 -24.05 -12.24 9.98
C ILE A 23 -23.22 -11.04 10.48
N ILE A 24 -23.15 -10.82 11.79
CA ILE A 24 -22.40 -9.69 12.38
C ILE A 24 -20.90 -9.83 12.09
N LEU A 25 -20.37 -11.05 12.11
CA LEU A 25 -18.94 -11.34 11.96
C LEU A 25 -18.52 -11.62 10.51
N GLY A 26 -19.46 -11.64 9.56
CA GLY A 26 -19.20 -11.94 8.15
C GLY A 26 -18.75 -13.38 7.89
N THR A 27 -19.18 -14.35 8.70
CA THR A 27 -18.77 -15.76 8.62
C THR A 27 -19.96 -16.67 8.32
N GLU A 28 -19.70 -17.91 7.90
CA GLU A 28 -20.75 -18.93 7.82
C GLU A 28 -21.06 -19.49 9.22
N PRO A 29 -22.32 -19.83 9.54
CA PRO A 29 -22.71 -20.38 10.85
C PRO A 29 -22.21 -21.81 11.11
N THR A 30 -21.53 -22.43 10.14
CA THR A 30 -21.19 -23.85 10.11
C THR A 30 -19.97 -24.18 11.00
N PRO A 31 -19.97 -25.30 11.77
CA PRO A 31 -18.76 -25.84 12.36
C PRO A 31 -17.78 -26.28 11.27
N CYS A 32 -16.51 -25.87 11.35
CA CYS A 32 -15.48 -26.28 10.37
C CYS A 32 -15.18 -27.78 10.52
N ALA A 33 -15.93 -28.64 9.83
CA ALA A 33 -15.87 -30.09 9.99
C ALA A 33 -14.46 -30.72 9.87
N MET A 34 -14.28 -31.86 10.58
CA MET A 34 -13.23 -32.90 10.50
C MET A 34 -12.14 -32.95 11.61
N VAL A 35 -12.35 -32.32 12.77
CA VAL A 35 -11.54 -32.53 14.00
C VAL A 35 -12.49 -32.94 15.13
N GLU A 36 -12.04 -33.71 16.14
CA GLU A 36 -12.91 -34.16 17.26
C GLU A 36 -13.56 -33.01 18.04
N ASP A 37 -13.07 -31.77 17.89
CA ASP A 37 -13.72 -30.51 18.26
C ASP A 37 -13.18 -29.37 17.37
N PRO A 38 -13.82 -29.02 16.24
CA PRO A 38 -13.36 -27.90 15.43
C PRO A 38 -13.94 -26.57 15.98
N PRO A 39 -13.12 -25.51 16.12
CA PRO A 39 -13.66 -24.19 16.42
C PRO A 39 -14.65 -23.78 15.32
N SER A 40 -15.79 -23.20 15.71
CA SER A 40 -16.73 -22.63 14.73
C SER A 40 -16.07 -21.46 14.00
N ALA A 41 -16.42 -21.22 12.73
CA ALA A 41 -15.91 -20.06 11.99
C ALA A 41 -16.16 -18.74 12.75
N ILE A 42 -17.24 -18.68 13.52
CA ILE A 42 -17.59 -17.61 14.46
C ILE A 42 -16.56 -17.47 15.58
N ALA A 43 -16.19 -18.58 16.25
CA ALA A 43 -15.21 -18.55 17.34
C ALA A 43 -13.82 -18.13 16.84
N TYR A 44 -13.39 -18.71 15.71
CA TYR A 44 -12.14 -18.32 15.06
C TYR A 44 -12.13 -16.83 14.70
N ARG A 45 -13.24 -16.32 14.14
CA ARG A 45 -13.35 -14.90 13.80
C ARG A 45 -13.40 -13.99 15.02
N ALA A 46 -14.06 -14.40 16.08
CA ALA A 46 -14.09 -13.67 17.34
C ALA A 46 -12.67 -13.54 17.93
N GLU A 47 -11.90 -14.63 17.94
CA GLU A 47 -10.50 -14.63 18.37
C GLU A 47 -9.63 -13.68 17.55
N GLN A 48 -9.80 -13.66 16.22
CA GLN A 48 -9.09 -12.72 15.35
C GLN A 48 -9.40 -11.25 15.71
N LEU A 49 -10.68 -10.93 15.96
CA LEU A 49 -11.10 -9.57 16.33
C LEU A 49 -10.65 -9.15 17.74
N GLU A 50 -10.25 -10.08 18.62
CA GLU A 50 -9.64 -9.70 19.90
C GLU A 50 -8.30 -8.97 19.72
N MET A 51 -7.62 -9.17 18.59
CA MET A 51 -6.36 -8.49 18.26
C MET A 51 -6.57 -7.08 17.69
N LEU A 52 -7.80 -6.73 17.29
CA LEU A 52 -8.10 -5.45 16.62
C LEU A 52 -7.66 -4.20 17.41
N PRO A 53 -7.91 -4.09 18.73
CA PRO A 53 -7.47 -2.91 19.48
C PRO A 53 -5.94 -2.75 19.51
N GLN A 54 -5.22 -3.87 19.60
CA GLN A 54 -3.75 -3.87 19.59
C GLN A 54 -3.23 -3.50 18.19
N ALA A 55 -3.81 -4.06 17.13
CA ALA A 55 -3.45 -3.73 15.75
C ALA A 55 -3.58 -2.24 15.45
N ILE A 56 -4.71 -1.62 15.83
CA ILE A 56 -4.94 -0.18 15.65
C ILE A 56 -3.92 0.63 16.44
N SER A 57 -3.65 0.26 17.70
CA SER A 57 -2.67 0.93 18.54
C SER A 57 -1.28 0.91 17.91
N ASP A 58 -0.83 -0.25 17.43
CA ASP A 58 0.51 -0.42 16.87
C ASP A 58 0.66 0.30 15.52
N ILE A 59 -0.34 0.20 14.64
CA ILE A 59 -0.35 0.93 13.37
C ILE A 59 -0.29 2.44 13.62
N ARG A 60 -1.12 2.96 14.52
CA ARG A 60 -1.11 4.39 14.86
C ARG A 60 0.21 4.82 15.48
N ALA A 61 0.81 3.98 16.32
CA ALA A 61 2.11 4.26 16.92
C ALA A 61 3.22 4.36 15.85
N VAL A 62 3.14 3.59 14.76
CA VAL A 62 4.06 3.73 13.62
C VAL A 62 3.78 5.01 12.85
N LEU A 63 2.52 5.26 12.47
CA LEU A 63 2.14 6.44 11.68
C LEU A 63 2.42 7.76 12.40
N ALA A 64 2.36 7.78 13.73
CA ALA A 64 2.69 8.94 14.54
C ALA A 64 4.20 9.26 14.59
N LYS A 65 5.09 8.35 14.17
CA LYS A 65 6.53 8.61 14.15
C LYS A 65 6.87 9.62 13.05
N PRO A 66 7.63 10.68 13.36
CA PRO A 66 8.06 11.61 12.33
C PRO A 66 9.00 10.91 11.34
N GLY A 67 8.72 11.05 10.05
CA GLY A 67 9.50 10.40 9.00
C GLY A 67 9.29 8.89 8.90
N CYS A 68 8.15 8.37 9.37
CA CYS A 68 7.79 6.97 9.14
C CYS A 68 7.86 6.65 7.64
N THR A 69 8.34 5.45 7.32
CA THR A 69 8.43 4.95 5.96
C THR A 69 7.34 3.90 5.70
N TRP A 70 7.09 3.61 4.42
CA TRP A 70 6.25 2.47 4.05
C TRP A 70 6.71 1.17 4.71
N GLN A 71 8.03 0.98 4.83
CA GLN A 71 8.58 -0.25 5.39
C GLN A 71 8.36 -0.37 6.89
N ASP A 72 8.37 0.75 7.62
CA ASP A 72 8.02 0.79 9.04
C ASP A 72 6.55 0.39 9.25
N TYR A 73 5.65 0.90 8.41
CA TYR A 73 4.23 0.53 8.43
C TYR A 73 4.04 -0.94 8.07
N TRP A 74 4.62 -1.36 6.94
CA TRP A 74 4.45 -2.70 6.38
C TRP A 74 4.95 -3.78 7.35
N ALA A 75 6.07 -3.55 8.03
CA ALA A 75 6.61 -4.49 9.01
C ALA A 75 5.61 -4.81 10.14
N VAL A 76 4.83 -3.82 10.59
CA VAL A 76 3.78 -4.01 11.61
C VAL A 76 2.49 -4.55 11.00
N ALA A 77 2.08 -4.04 9.84
CA ALA A 77 0.86 -4.46 9.17
C ALA A 77 0.87 -5.96 8.81
N GLN A 78 2.03 -6.53 8.50
CA GLN A 78 2.20 -7.96 8.21
C GLN A 78 1.76 -8.86 9.37
N GLU A 79 1.92 -8.43 10.63
CA GLU A 79 1.49 -9.20 11.79
C GLU A 79 -0.04 -9.29 11.90
N TYR A 80 -0.74 -8.36 11.27
CA TYR A 80 -2.19 -8.19 11.35
C TYR A 80 -2.91 -8.44 10.02
N GLU A 81 -2.25 -9.06 9.03
CA GLU A 81 -2.80 -9.24 7.67
C GLU A 81 -4.16 -9.97 7.68
N VAL A 82 -4.35 -10.92 8.60
CA VAL A 82 -5.61 -11.70 8.75
C VAL A 82 -6.80 -10.80 9.11
N ILE A 83 -6.58 -9.67 9.77
CA ILE A 83 -7.60 -8.70 10.20
C ILE A 83 -7.46 -7.36 9.48
N LYS A 84 -6.82 -7.35 8.30
CA LYS A 84 -6.57 -6.14 7.53
C LYS A 84 -7.82 -5.33 7.22
N ALA A 85 -8.88 -6.01 6.77
CA ALA A 85 -10.14 -5.35 6.48
C ALA A 85 -10.74 -4.68 7.73
N ASP A 86 -10.54 -5.27 8.91
CA ASP A 86 -11.11 -4.77 10.16
C ASP A 86 -10.37 -3.55 10.68
N TYR A 87 -9.03 -3.64 10.82
CA TYR A 87 -8.29 -2.48 11.31
C TYR A 87 -8.35 -1.34 10.30
N TRP A 88 -8.39 -1.63 8.99
CA TRP A 88 -8.47 -0.60 7.96
C TRP A 88 -9.77 0.21 8.04
N ALA A 89 -10.88 -0.42 8.45
CA ALA A 89 -12.15 0.25 8.67
C ALA A 89 -12.14 1.22 9.87
N GLU A 90 -11.24 1.00 10.83
CA GLU A 90 -11.09 1.80 12.05
C GLU A 90 -10.04 2.93 11.91
N LEU A 91 -9.27 2.91 10.82
CA LEU A 91 -8.36 4.00 10.47
C LEU A 91 -9.12 5.20 9.92
N THR A 92 -8.63 6.38 10.25
CA THR A 92 -9.16 7.64 9.72
C THR A 92 -8.76 7.81 8.25
N THR A 93 -9.47 8.68 7.53
CA THR A 93 -9.10 9.06 6.16
C THR A 93 -7.67 9.60 6.07
N GLN A 94 -7.23 10.39 7.06
CA GLN A 94 -5.87 10.93 7.08
C GLN A 94 -4.81 9.84 7.25
N GLU A 95 -5.07 8.84 8.08
CA GLU A 95 -4.16 7.70 8.29
C GLU A 95 -4.06 6.84 7.02
N THR A 96 -5.18 6.59 6.36
CA THR A 96 -5.19 5.79 5.11
C THR A 96 -4.56 6.54 3.94
N GLU A 97 -4.78 7.86 3.83
CA GLU A 97 -4.07 8.72 2.86
C GLU A 97 -2.57 8.76 3.12
N LEU A 98 -2.13 8.83 4.38
CA LEU A 98 -0.72 8.77 4.74
C LEU A 98 -0.11 7.43 4.31
N ILE A 99 -0.77 6.30 4.63
CA ILE A 99 -0.31 4.97 4.23
C ILE A 99 -0.16 4.88 2.70
N ALA A 100 -1.15 5.36 1.94
CA ALA A 100 -1.09 5.36 0.48
C ALA A 100 0.05 6.24 -0.06
N ALA A 101 0.26 7.41 0.54
CA ALA A 101 1.38 8.29 0.17
C ALA A 101 2.74 7.64 0.46
N LEU A 102 2.87 6.94 1.59
CA LEU A 102 4.08 6.18 1.93
C LEU A 102 4.33 5.06 0.91
N GLU A 103 3.29 4.30 0.54
CA GLU A 103 3.37 3.26 -0.48
C GLU A 103 3.88 3.82 -1.81
N ILE A 104 3.29 4.92 -2.29
CA ILE A 104 3.71 5.59 -3.52
C ILE A 104 5.16 6.05 -3.41
N ALA A 105 5.55 6.67 -2.29
CA ALA A 105 6.92 7.15 -2.07
C ALA A 105 7.96 6.01 -1.95
N SER A 106 7.53 4.79 -1.63
CA SER A 106 8.41 3.62 -1.56
C SER A 106 8.81 3.08 -2.94
N HIS A 107 8.02 3.40 -3.97
CA HIS A 107 8.33 3.02 -5.34
C HIS A 107 9.35 3.99 -5.93
N PRO A 108 10.28 3.51 -6.78
CA PRO A 108 11.17 4.39 -7.52
C PRO A 108 10.35 5.43 -8.29
N PRO A 109 10.74 6.72 -8.28
CA PRO A 109 10.01 7.74 -9.01
C PRO A 109 9.95 7.36 -10.50
N VAL A 110 8.76 7.46 -11.09
CA VAL A 110 8.53 7.12 -12.50
C VAL A 110 8.72 8.37 -13.34
N ILE A 111 9.48 8.25 -14.42
CA ILE A 111 9.63 9.32 -15.40
C ILE A 111 8.28 9.51 -16.11
N GLN A 112 7.68 10.68 -15.91
CA GLN A 112 6.37 11.07 -16.44
C GLN A 112 6.41 12.47 -17.04
N VAL A 113 5.33 12.89 -17.71
CA VAL A 113 5.21 14.25 -18.27
C VAL A 113 5.51 15.33 -17.21
N GLY A 114 6.33 16.32 -17.59
CA GLY A 114 6.87 17.35 -16.72
C GLY A 114 8.14 16.95 -15.95
N SER A 115 8.56 15.68 -15.99
CA SER A 115 9.80 15.24 -15.36
C SER A 115 11.00 15.84 -16.07
N ILE A 116 11.99 16.29 -15.29
CA ILE A 116 13.26 16.76 -15.82
C ILE A 116 14.24 15.59 -15.85
N VAL A 117 14.75 15.29 -17.04
CA VAL A 117 15.52 14.08 -17.32
C VAL A 117 16.86 14.38 -17.98
N ALA A 118 17.76 13.42 -17.88
CA ALA A 118 19.02 13.31 -18.60
C ALA A 118 19.13 11.92 -19.20
N TYR A 119 20.02 11.73 -20.17
CA TYR A 119 20.32 10.38 -20.65
C TYR A 119 21.05 9.58 -19.55
N ALA A 120 20.77 8.28 -19.45
CA ALA A 120 21.33 7.42 -18.41
C ALA A 120 22.79 7.00 -18.69
N ASP A 121 23.16 6.81 -19.95
CA ASP A 121 24.51 6.42 -20.35
C ASP A 121 25.51 7.59 -20.20
N PRO A 122 26.57 7.45 -19.36
CA PRO A 122 27.58 8.48 -19.13
C PRO A 122 28.40 8.86 -20.37
N TYR A 123 28.45 8.02 -21.40
CA TYR A 123 29.18 8.28 -22.63
C TYR A 123 28.34 8.98 -23.70
N TYR A 124 27.04 9.18 -23.45
CA TYR A 124 26.13 9.82 -24.38
C TYR A 124 26.14 11.35 -24.26
N THR A 125 25.98 12.05 -25.37
CA THR A 125 26.06 13.53 -25.41
C THR A 125 24.97 14.22 -24.59
N LEU A 126 23.83 13.56 -24.38
CA LEU A 126 22.72 14.07 -23.58
C LEU A 126 22.79 13.66 -22.09
N TYR A 127 23.89 13.03 -21.65
CA TYR A 127 24.08 12.63 -20.25
C TYR A 127 24.05 13.80 -19.25
N ASN A 128 24.58 14.96 -19.67
CA ASN A 128 24.59 16.20 -18.90
C ASN A 128 23.55 17.22 -19.40
N ALA A 129 22.82 16.90 -20.47
CA ALA A 129 21.80 17.78 -21.01
C ALA A 129 20.56 17.75 -20.11
N ARG A 130 19.89 18.90 -20.00
CA ARG A 130 18.58 19.00 -19.36
C ARG A 130 17.50 18.76 -20.40
N GLY A 131 16.66 17.77 -20.17
CA GLY A 131 15.47 17.49 -20.96
C GLY A 131 14.22 17.56 -20.10
N GLU A 132 13.08 17.88 -20.71
CA GLU A 132 11.76 17.84 -20.09
C GLU A 132 10.89 16.85 -20.84
N VAL A 133 10.24 15.94 -20.13
CA VAL A 133 9.25 15.04 -20.73
C VAL A 133 8.00 15.85 -21.06
N VAL A 134 7.64 15.93 -22.33
CA VAL A 134 6.50 16.75 -22.80
C VAL A 134 5.28 15.92 -23.18
N GLU A 135 5.47 14.63 -23.47
CA GLU A 135 4.38 13.73 -23.85
C GLU A 135 4.69 12.31 -23.39
N ASP A 136 3.64 11.60 -22.98
CA ASP A 136 3.66 10.18 -22.67
C ASP A 136 3.19 9.40 -23.90
N LEU A 137 4.02 8.48 -24.39
CA LEU A 137 3.74 7.72 -25.61
C LEU A 137 3.35 6.26 -25.33
N GLY A 138 3.24 5.84 -24.07
CA GLY A 138 2.88 4.48 -23.67
C GLY A 138 3.58 4.03 -22.40
N GLU A 139 3.53 2.73 -22.09
CA GLU A 139 4.07 2.18 -20.82
C GLU A 139 5.57 2.43 -20.62
N ASP A 140 6.36 2.42 -21.68
CA ASP A 140 7.83 2.59 -21.60
C ASP A 140 8.39 3.78 -22.40
N GLU A 141 7.59 4.41 -23.27
CA GLU A 141 8.08 5.46 -24.18
C GLU A 141 7.62 6.85 -23.75
N VAL A 142 8.54 7.81 -23.84
CA VAL A 142 8.27 9.22 -23.56
C VAL A 142 8.88 10.12 -24.62
N LEU A 143 8.25 11.27 -24.85
CA LEU A 143 8.77 12.31 -25.72
C LEU A 143 9.49 13.36 -24.87
N VAL A 144 10.78 13.57 -25.12
CA VAL A 144 11.61 14.51 -24.36
C VAL A 144 11.98 15.69 -25.24
N ALA A 145 11.74 16.90 -24.73
CA ALA A 145 12.23 18.14 -25.29
C ALA A 145 13.54 18.52 -24.60
N TRP A 146 14.63 18.61 -25.36
CA TRP A 146 15.95 18.95 -24.81
C TRP A 146 16.20 20.46 -24.86
N ASP A 147 16.74 21.01 -23.76
CA ASP A 147 17.14 22.43 -23.67
C ASP A 147 18.41 22.73 -24.48
N HIS A 148 19.16 21.68 -24.83
CA HIS A 148 20.44 21.78 -25.50
C HIS A 148 20.29 22.04 -27.01
N TRP A 149 19.51 23.04 -27.45
CA TRP A 149 19.66 23.72 -28.75
C TRP A 149 18.90 25.06 -28.72
N LYS A 150 19.57 26.15 -28.31
CA LYS A 150 18.96 27.49 -28.24
C LYS A 150 18.54 28.10 -29.59
N ASN A 151 18.96 27.54 -30.73
CA ASN A 151 18.85 28.19 -32.05
C ASN A 151 18.08 27.40 -33.12
N GLU A 152 17.66 26.17 -32.87
CA GLU A 152 16.77 25.41 -33.74
C GLU A 152 15.63 24.92 -32.85
N GLY A 153 14.37 25.17 -33.22
CA GLY A 153 13.19 24.93 -32.37
C GLY A 153 13.23 23.59 -31.63
N LYS A 154 12.73 23.57 -30.39
CA LYS A 154 12.75 22.41 -29.47
C LYS A 154 12.59 21.09 -30.24
N LYS A 155 13.68 20.37 -30.49
CA LYS A 155 13.63 19.04 -31.09
C LYS A 155 13.16 18.10 -29.99
N THR A 156 11.93 17.66 -30.13
CA THR A 156 11.40 16.56 -29.35
C THR A 156 11.93 15.25 -29.94
N SER A 157 12.34 14.34 -29.08
CA SER A 157 12.76 13.00 -29.51
C SER A 157 12.17 11.98 -28.56
N ARG A 158 11.86 10.81 -29.12
CA ARG A 158 11.30 9.68 -28.38
C ARG A 158 12.44 8.91 -27.71
N TYR A 159 12.20 8.51 -26.46
CA TYR A 159 13.11 7.72 -25.66
C TYR A 159 12.34 6.68 -24.86
N PHE A 160 13.00 5.57 -24.53
CA PHE A 160 12.49 4.67 -23.51
C PHE A 160 12.81 5.21 -22.12
N ARG A 161 11.92 5.00 -21.14
CA ARG A 161 12.10 5.44 -19.75
C ARG A 161 13.37 4.87 -19.12
N ASN A 162 13.78 3.66 -19.52
CA ASN A 162 15.01 3.01 -19.04
C ASN A 162 16.31 3.59 -19.62
N GLU A 163 16.23 4.37 -20.71
CA GLU A 163 17.37 5.11 -21.29
C GLU A 163 17.60 6.46 -20.60
N LEU A 164 16.65 6.85 -19.74
CA LEU A 164 16.63 8.15 -19.08
C LEU A 164 16.84 7.99 -17.57
N ARG A 165 17.32 9.07 -16.96
CA ARG A 165 17.41 9.23 -15.51
C ARG A 165 16.86 10.60 -15.13
N PHE A 166 16.44 10.78 -13.88
CA PHE A 166 16.15 12.13 -13.39
C PHE A 166 17.40 13.00 -13.47
N TRP A 167 17.24 14.20 -14.00
CA TRP A 167 18.33 15.18 -14.08
C TRP A 167 18.65 15.65 -12.66
N GLN A 168 19.87 15.37 -12.19
CA GLN A 168 20.29 15.68 -10.82
C GLN A 168 20.81 17.11 -10.64
N GLY A 169 20.80 17.92 -11.71
CA GLY A 169 21.32 19.28 -11.71
C GLY A 169 22.80 19.41 -11.44
N GLU A 170 23.31 20.63 -11.57
CA GLU A 170 24.54 21.01 -10.89
C GLU A 170 24.21 21.13 -9.41
N ASN A 171 24.72 20.22 -8.57
CA ASN A 171 24.78 20.44 -7.13
C ASN A 171 25.31 21.86 -6.89
N LYS A 172 24.48 22.73 -6.30
CA LYS A 172 24.91 24.00 -5.72
C LYS A 172 25.03 23.86 -4.22
#